data_AF-A0A7V5EAH1-F1
#
_entry.id   AF-A0A7V5EAH1-F1
#
_cell.length_a   1.000
_cell.length_b   1.000
_cell.length_c   1.000
_cell.angle_alpha   90.00
_cell.angle_beta   90.00
_cell.angle_gamma   90.00
#
_symmetry.space_group_name_H-M   'P 1'
#
loop_
_entity.id
_entity.type
_entity.pdbx_description
1 polymer ?
#
loop_
_entity_poly.entity_id
_entity_poly.type
_entity_poly.pdbx_seq_one_letter_code
_entity_poly.pdbx_strand_id
1 'polypeptide(L)'
;MTPAPTYVLRQLTSGPGEGWNFVFGQALLGGGVGVWSLYRLGNPDESSGSFKQCLLRTLKIATHETGHIFSILHCIAYECNMCGSNSFEETDRYPLYLCPECVAKVCWMSGLEPVERYKKLAEFCKEDGLKEEQEFYEKSIKALSEK
;
A
#
# COMPACT_ATOMS: atom_id res chain seq x y z
N MET A 1 -18.34 18.30 -2.29
CA MET A 1 -17.52 17.29 -2.98
C MET A 1 -18.28 15.98 -2.93
N THR A 2 -18.79 15.51 -4.06
CA THR A 2 -19.36 14.16 -4.16
C THR A 2 -18.22 13.15 -4.02
N PRO A 3 -18.35 12.10 -3.18
CA PRO A 3 -17.34 11.06 -3.10
C PRO A 3 -17.22 10.41 -4.49
N ALA A 4 -16.00 10.36 -5.02
CA ALA A 4 -15.73 9.60 -6.23
C ALA A 4 -16.10 8.13 -5.95
N PRO A 5 -16.91 7.48 -6.79
CA PRO A 5 -17.23 6.08 -6.61
C PRO A 5 -15.95 5.25 -6.72
N THR A 6 -15.58 4.59 -5.63
CA THR A 6 -14.46 3.63 -5.61
C THR A 6 -14.89 2.37 -6.34
N TYR A 7 -14.47 2.21 -7.59
CA TYR A 7 -14.64 0.96 -8.34
C TYR A 7 -13.36 0.13 -8.21
N VAL A 8 -13.46 -1.01 -7.52
CA VAL A 8 -12.41 -2.05 -7.52
C VAL A 8 -12.71 -2.99 -8.68
N LEU A 9 -12.06 -2.77 -9.83
CA LEU A 9 -12.13 -3.67 -10.98
C LEU A 9 -11.06 -4.75 -10.87
N ARG A 10 -11.50 -6.00 -10.87
CA ARG A 10 -10.66 -7.20 -10.81
C ARG A 10 -10.06 -7.49 -12.19
N GLN A 11 -8.73 -7.69 -12.22
CA GLN A 11 -7.90 -8.21 -13.32
C GLN A 11 -7.90 -7.41 -14.63
N LEU A 12 -6.78 -6.73 -14.91
CA LEU A 12 -6.25 -6.51 -16.26
C LEU A 12 -4.72 -6.40 -16.19
N THR A 13 -4.01 -7.21 -16.97
CA THR A 13 -2.58 -7.02 -17.27
C THR A 13 -2.48 -6.33 -18.62
N SER A 14 -2.27 -5.02 -18.63
CA SER A 14 -1.91 -4.28 -19.85
C SER A 14 -0.76 -3.33 -19.54
N GLY A 15 0.33 -3.43 -20.30
CA GLY A 15 1.40 -2.45 -20.26
C GLY A 15 0.93 -1.12 -20.84
N PRO A 16 1.41 0.04 -20.34
CA PRO A 16 0.91 1.35 -20.75
C PRO A 16 1.45 1.85 -22.11
N GLY A 17 2.32 1.08 -22.79
CA GLY A 17 2.86 1.43 -24.11
C GLY A 17 3.93 0.44 -24.61
N GLU A 18 4.35 0.60 -25.88
CA GLU A 18 5.47 -0.16 -26.44
C GLU A 18 6.77 0.15 -25.67
N GLY A 19 7.41 -0.89 -25.12
CA GLY A 19 8.67 -0.79 -24.37
C GLY A 19 8.58 -1.01 -22.86
N TRP A 20 7.37 -1.20 -22.30
CA TRP A 20 7.19 -1.56 -20.88
C TRP A 20 7.05 -3.07 -20.70
N ASN A 21 7.79 -3.67 -19.76
CA ASN A 21 7.75 -5.11 -19.51
C ASN A 21 6.48 -5.56 -18.76
N PHE A 22 6.03 -4.80 -17.74
CA PHE A 22 4.75 -4.98 -17.02
C PHE A 22 4.56 -3.86 -15.98
N VAL A 23 3.33 -3.68 -15.48
CA VAL A 23 3.02 -2.84 -14.30
C VAL A 23 2.25 -3.69 -13.28
N PHE A 24 2.61 -3.57 -11.99
CA PHE A 24 1.98 -4.33 -10.90
C PHE A 24 0.60 -3.79 -10.55
N GLY A 25 0.41 -2.50 -10.76
CA GLY A 25 -0.87 -1.83 -10.82
C GLY A 25 -0.74 -0.49 -11.52
N GLN A 26 -1.89 0.13 -11.77
CA GLN A 26 -1.99 1.45 -12.35
C GLN A 26 -3.19 2.14 -11.73
N ALA A 27 -2.97 3.32 -11.18
CA ALA A 27 -4.04 4.22 -10.78
C ALA A 27 -4.06 5.47 -11.66
N LEU A 28 -5.27 5.95 -11.94
CA LEU A 28 -5.47 7.24 -12.57
C LEU A 28 -5.32 8.31 -11.50
N LEU A 29 -4.24 9.09 -11.58
CA LEU A 29 -3.96 10.21 -10.68
C LEU A 29 -5.17 11.17 -10.67
N GLY A 30 -5.80 11.37 -9.50
CA GLY A 30 -6.97 12.23 -9.34
C GLY A 30 -8.28 11.69 -9.94
N GLY A 31 -8.26 10.51 -10.55
CA GLY A 31 -9.41 9.90 -11.22
C GLY A 31 -10.24 8.96 -10.37
N GLY A 32 -9.81 8.63 -9.15
CA GLY A 32 -10.57 7.77 -8.24
C GLY A 32 -10.53 6.27 -8.57
N VAL A 33 -9.73 5.86 -9.55
CA VAL A 33 -9.69 4.47 -10.07
C VAL A 33 -8.27 3.94 -10.04
N GLY A 34 -8.10 2.72 -9.52
CA GLY A 34 -6.86 1.95 -9.60
C GLY A 34 -7.12 0.48 -9.84
N VAL A 35 -6.17 -0.17 -10.51
CA VAL A 35 -6.19 -1.60 -10.84
C VAL A 35 -4.83 -2.18 -10.46
N TRP A 36 -4.80 -3.35 -9.82
CA TRP A 36 -3.56 -4.09 -9.58
C TRP A 36 -3.74 -5.58 -9.89
N SER A 37 -2.63 -6.26 -10.19
CA SER A 37 -2.59 -7.66 -10.59
C SER A 37 -1.99 -8.55 -9.50
N LEU A 38 -2.67 -9.66 -9.22
CA LEU A 38 -2.18 -10.70 -8.31
C LEU A 38 -1.37 -11.80 -9.03
N TYR A 39 -1.37 -11.81 -10.36
CA TYR A 39 -0.92 -12.95 -11.17
C TYR A 39 0.55 -13.35 -10.95
N ARG A 40 1.41 -12.40 -10.57
CA ARG A 40 2.86 -12.61 -10.46
C ARG A 40 3.37 -12.64 -9.02
N LEU A 41 2.51 -12.61 -8.01
CA LEU A 41 2.95 -12.43 -6.62
C LEU A 41 3.54 -13.68 -5.97
N GLY A 42 3.46 -14.83 -6.64
CA GLY A 42 3.95 -16.13 -6.19
C GLY A 42 2.86 -17.21 -6.27
N ASN A 43 3.14 -18.39 -5.73
CA ASN A 43 2.16 -19.46 -5.58
C ASN A 43 1.65 -19.52 -4.12
N PRO A 44 0.45 -19.03 -3.81
CA PRO A 44 -0.07 -19.06 -2.44
C PRO A 44 -0.34 -20.48 -1.94
N ASP A 45 -0.54 -21.45 -2.84
CA ASP A 45 -0.89 -22.83 -2.48
C ASP A 45 0.35 -23.71 -2.17
N GLU A 46 1.56 -23.17 -2.41
CA GLU A 46 2.81 -23.93 -2.22
C GLU A 46 3.12 -24.20 -0.74
N SER A 47 2.93 -23.20 0.12
CA SER A 47 3.18 -23.30 1.56
C SER A 47 2.52 -22.15 2.32
N SER A 48 2.39 -22.27 3.64
CA SER A 48 1.93 -21.16 4.50
C SER A 48 2.87 -19.94 4.43
N GLY A 49 4.18 -20.16 4.23
CA GLY A 49 5.14 -19.09 3.99
C GLY A 49 4.92 -18.39 2.66
N SER A 50 4.69 -19.16 1.59
CA SER A 50 4.40 -18.63 0.25
C SER A 50 3.09 -17.85 0.22
N PHE A 51 2.05 -18.34 0.92
CA PHE A 51 0.79 -17.63 1.12
C PHE A 51 1.01 -16.27 1.78
N LYS A 52 1.75 -16.24 2.91
CA LYS A 52 2.01 -15.00 3.65
C LYS A 52 2.78 -13.98 2.81
N GLN A 53 3.76 -14.43 2.02
CA GLN A 53 4.50 -13.58 1.08
C GLN A 53 3.59 -13.02 -0.02
N CYS A 54 2.75 -13.86 -0.64
CA CYS A 54 1.78 -13.42 -1.64
C CYS A 54 0.81 -12.38 -1.06
N LEU A 55 0.32 -12.60 0.16
CA LEU A 55 -0.56 -11.66 0.87
C LEU A 55 0.15 -10.33 1.14
N LEU A 56 1.38 -10.35 1.66
CA LEU A 56 2.14 -9.14 1.94
C LEU A 56 2.39 -8.31 0.67
N ARG A 57 2.83 -8.95 -0.42
CA ARG A 57 3.00 -8.28 -1.72
C ARG A 57 1.68 -7.71 -2.23
N THR A 58 0.57 -8.43 -2.06
CA THR A 58 -0.76 -7.97 -2.43
C THR A 58 -1.12 -6.69 -1.68
N LEU A 59 -0.92 -6.67 -0.36
CA LEU A 59 -1.21 -5.51 0.49
C LEU A 59 -0.33 -4.31 0.09
N LYS A 60 0.97 -4.52 -0.12
CA LYS A 60 1.91 -3.47 -0.53
C LYS A 60 1.49 -2.82 -1.84
N ILE A 61 1.25 -3.62 -2.88
CA ILE A 61 0.85 -3.13 -4.20
C ILE A 61 -0.53 -2.45 -4.13
N ALA A 62 -1.53 -3.08 -3.52
CA ALA A 62 -2.87 -2.53 -3.43
C ALA A 62 -2.88 -1.17 -2.72
N THR A 63 -2.14 -1.04 -1.62
CA THR A 63 -2.06 0.22 -0.86
C THR A 63 -1.18 1.26 -1.54
N HIS A 64 -0.16 0.85 -2.32
CA HIS A 64 0.64 1.74 -3.16
C HIS A 64 -0.22 2.38 -4.25
N GLU A 65 -0.96 1.58 -5.01
CA GLU A 65 -1.87 2.09 -6.04
C GLU A 65 -3.00 2.93 -5.45
N THR A 66 -3.50 2.55 -4.26
CA THR A 66 -4.46 3.38 -3.53
C THR A 66 -3.88 4.74 -3.15
N GLY A 67 -2.58 4.82 -2.84
CA GLY A 67 -1.89 6.09 -2.67
C GLY A 67 -1.93 6.97 -3.93
N HIS A 68 -1.68 6.38 -5.09
CA HIS A 68 -1.82 7.08 -6.38
C HIS A 68 -3.27 7.52 -6.66
N ILE A 69 -4.28 6.76 -6.23
CA ILE A 69 -5.69 7.21 -6.26
C ILE A 69 -5.89 8.49 -5.44
N PHE A 70 -5.24 8.60 -4.27
CA PHE A 70 -5.20 9.81 -3.46
C PHE A 70 -4.28 10.91 -4.01
N SER A 71 -3.80 10.78 -5.25
CA SER A 71 -2.88 11.72 -5.90
C SER A 71 -1.51 11.84 -5.22
N ILE A 72 -1.08 10.79 -4.52
CA ILE A 72 0.24 10.73 -3.87
C ILE A 72 1.25 10.16 -4.88
N LEU A 73 2.24 10.95 -5.27
CA LEU A 73 3.35 10.49 -6.12
C LEU A 73 4.32 9.58 -5.35
N HIS A 74 5.22 8.92 -6.08
CA HIS A 74 6.28 8.13 -5.47
C HIS A 74 7.06 8.92 -4.42
N CYS A 75 7.29 8.29 -3.27
CA CYS A 75 8.08 8.84 -2.18
C CYS A 75 9.57 8.58 -2.44
N ILE A 76 10.38 9.62 -2.34
CA ILE A 76 11.85 9.52 -2.41
C ILE A 76 12.53 10.02 -1.13
N ALA A 77 11.75 10.54 -0.17
CA ALA A 77 12.27 11.23 1.01
C ALA A 77 12.57 10.26 2.18
N TYR A 78 11.83 9.16 2.26
CA TYR A 78 11.87 8.22 3.38
C TYR A 78 11.58 6.80 2.89
N GLU A 79 11.96 5.81 3.70
CA GLU A 79 11.49 4.44 3.56
C GLU A 79 9.96 4.39 3.74
N CYS A 80 9.26 3.99 2.67
CA CYS A 80 7.81 4.14 2.54
C CYS A 80 7.27 3.15 1.53
N ASN A 81 6.04 2.66 1.74
CA ASN A 81 5.35 1.84 0.74
C ASN A 81 5.12 2.60 -0.59
N MET A 82 5.14 3.94 -0.60
CA MET A 82 5.05 4.75 -1.82
C MET A 82 6.37 4.87 -2.58
N CYS A 83 7.47 4.24 -2.15
CA CYS A 83 8.68 4.19 -2.96
C CYS A 83 8.39 3.49 -4.30
N GLY A 84 8.86 4.08 -5.40
CA GLY A 84 8.74 3.44 -6.72
C GLY A 84 9.53 2.13 -6.76
N SER A 85 8.96 1.11 -7.38
CA SER A 85 9.55 -0.23 -7.47
C SER A 85 9.42 -0.77 -8.89
N ASN A 86 10.51 -1.31 -9.42
CA ASN A 86 10.59 -1.95 -10.74
C ASN A 86 10.80 -3.46 -10.64
N SER A 87 10.97 -4.02 -9.44
CA SER A 87 11.19 -5.46 -9.23
C SER A 87 10.49 -5.99 -7.96
N PHE A 88 10.39 -7.31 -7.83
CA PHE A 88 9.86 -7.91 -6.61
C PHE A 88 10.83 -7.76 -5.43
N GLU A 89 12.13 -7.82 -5.71
CA GLU A 89 13.18 -7.63 -4.70
C GLU A 89 13.09 -6.22 -4.10
N GLU A 90 12.82 -5.20 -4.92
CA GLU A 90 12.56 -3.83 -4.46
C GLU A 90 11.25 -3.72 -3.67
N THR A 91 10.18 -4.33 -4.16
CA THR A 91 8.86 -4.35 -3.49
C THR A 91 8.94 -5.04 -2.13
N ASP A 92 9.68 -6.14 -2.04
CA ASP A 92 9.85 -6.92 -0.82
C ASP A 92 10.70 -6.15 0.20
N ARG A 93 11.69 -5.38 -0.28
CA ARG A 93 12.54 -4.53 0.56
C ARG A 93 11.77 -3.39 1.22
N TYR A 94 10.89 -2.71 0.50
CA TYR A 94 10.15 -1.57 1.06
C TYR A 94 9.10 -2.03 2.08
N PRO A 95 8.80 -1.22 3.11
CA PRO A 95 7.82 -1.60 4.12
C PRO A 95 6.39 -1.53 3.58
N LEU A 96 5.44 -2.17 4.26
CA LEU A 96 4.01 -1.98 4.00
C LEU A 96 3.49 -0.62 4.53
N TYR A 97 4.12 -0.05 5.55
CA TYR A 97 3.69 1.21 6.13
C TYR A 97 4.06 2.44 5.29
N LEU A 98 3.32 3.52 5.48
CA LEU A 98 3.60 4.83 4.91
C LEU A 98 4.47 5.65 5.85
N CYS A 99 5.39 6.44 5.30
CA CYS A 99 6.14 7.43 6.08
C CYS A 99 5.20 8.55 6.60
N PRO A 100 5.62 9.32 7.63
CA PRO A 100 4.79 10.37 8.22
C PRO A 100 4.27 11.41 7.20
N GLU A 101 5.08 11.74 6.18
CA GLU A 101 4.67 12.68 5.13
C GLU A 101 3.54 12.11 4.25
N CYS A 102 3.65 10.84 3.84
CA CYS A 102 2.61 10.19 3.06
C CYS A 102 1.34 9.92 3.88
N VAL A 103 1.48 9.61 5.17
CA VAL A 103 0.32 9.49 6.08
C VAL A 103 -0.41 10.81 6.21
N ALA A 104 0.30 11.94 6.35
CA ALA A 104 -0.32 13.25 6.40
C ALA A 104 -1.16 13.54 5.14
N LYS A 105 -0.65 13.18 3.94
CA LYS A 105 -1.39 13.30 2.67
C LYS A 105 -2.65 12.44 2.66
N VAL A 106 -2.57 11.19 3.10
CA VAL A 106 -3.73 10.29 3.20
C VAL A 106 -4.76 10.84 4.19
N CYS A 107 -4.35 11.24 5.38
CA CYS A 107 -5.22 11.79 6.42
C CYS A 107 -5.91 13.07 5.94
N TRP A 108 -5.19 13.96 5.25
CA TRP A 108 -5.74 15.16 4.64
C TRP A 108 -6.85 14.83 3.63
N MET A 109 -6.60 13.88 2.72
CA MET A 109 -7.54 13.52 1.66
C MET A 109 -8.76 12.72 2.16
N SER A 110 -8.60 11.94 3.22
CA SER A 110 -9.63 11.04 3.75
C SER A 110 -10.38 11.59 4.97
N GLY A 111 -9.88 12.65 5.60
CA GLY A 111 -10.41 13.18 6.86
C GLY A 111 -10.17 12.25 8.06
N LEU A 112 -9.26 11.28 7.95
CA LEU A 112 -8.93 10.35 9.02
C LEU A 112 -7.98 10.97 10.03
N GLU A 113 -8.27 10.77 11.32
CA GLU A 113 -7.34 11.07 12.39
C GLU A 113 -6.17 10.06 12.42
N PRO A 114 -4.91 10.51 12.43
CA PRO A 114 -3.74 9.62 12.34
C PRO A 114 -3.67 8.55 13.43
N VAL A 115 -3.97 8.91 14.69
CA VAL A 115 -3.88 7.98 15.82
C VAL A 115 -4.91 6.87 15.70
N GLU A 116 -6.17 7.21 15.37
CA GLU A 116 -7.23 6.22 15.18
C GLU A 116 -6.97 5.32 13.98
N ARG A 117 -6.39 5.87 12.91
CA ARG A 117 -5.92 5.08 11.77
C ARG A 117 -4.86 4.05 12.20
N TYR A 118 -3.84 4.47 12.95
CA TYR A 118 -2.78 3.56 13.39
C TYR A 118 -3.28 2.48 14.34
N LYS A 119 -4.22 2.78 15.26
CA LYS A 119 -4.83 1.75 16.13
C LYS A 119 -5.49 0.64 15.32
N LYS A 120 -6.28 1.00 14.31
CA LYS A 120 -6.95 0.03 13.43
C LYS A 120 -5.94 -0.82 12.65
N LEU A 121 -4.88 -0.20 12.15
CA LEU A 121 -3.83 -0.92 11.42
C LEU A 121 -2.98 -1.82 12.33
N ALA A 122 -2.68 -1.39 13.56
CA ALA A 122 -1.98 -2.22 14.53
C ALA A 122 -2.79 -3.48 14.88
N GLU A 123 -4.11 -3.35 15.10
CA GLU A 123 -4.96 -4.51 15.38
C GLU A 123 -5.06 -5.46 14.17
N PHE A 124 -5.24 -4.91 12.96
CA PHE A 124 -5.19 -5.71 11.72
C PHE A 124 -3.86 -6.48 11.60
N CYS A 125 -2.72 -5.79 11.76
CA CYS A 125 -1.41 -6.41 11.66
C CYS A 125 -1.19 -7.50 12.73
N LYS A 126 -1.76 -7.32 13.93
CA LYS A 126 -1.72 -8.31 15.00
C LYS A 126 -2.53 -9.57 14.66
N GLU A 127 -3.72 -9.41 14.09
CA GLU A 127 -4.58 -10.52 13.64
C GLU A 127 -3.92 -11.35 12.52
N ASP A 128 -3.25 -10.68 11.57
CA ASP A 128 -2.58 -11.31 10.42
C ASP A 128 -1.11 -11.69 10.67
N GLY A 129 -0.59 -11.45 11.89
CA GLY A 129 0.78 -11.79 12.29
C GLY A 129 1.88 -10.99 11.56
N LEU A 130 1.58 -9.75 11.17
CA LEU A 130 2.47 -8.76 10.56
C LEU A 130 3.18 -7.94 11.66
N LYS A 131 4.15 -8.57 12.33
CA LYS A 131 4.78 -8.03 13.55
C LYS A 131 5.54 -6.73 13.32
N GLU A 132 6.31 -6.63 12.24
CA GLU A 132 7.13 -5.45 11.96
C GLU A 132 6.25 -4.21 11.74
N GLU A 133 5.16 -4.36 10.99
CA GLU A 133 4.18 -3.31 10.77
C GLU A 133 3.42 -2.95 12.04
N GLN A 134 3.02 -3.95 12.85
CA GLN A 134 2.38 -3.73 14.13
C GLN A 134 3.24 -2.86 15.04
N GLU A 135 4.52 -3.21 15.22
CA GLU A 135 5.47 -2.48 16.06
C GLU A 135 5.66 -1.04 15.57
N PHE A 136 5.73 -0.82 14.26
CA PHE A 136 5.80 0.51 13.67
C PHE A 136 4.56 1.35 14.02
N TYR A 137 3.35 0.78 13.92
CA TYR A 137 2.11 1.50 14.23
C TYR A 137 1.96 1.80 15.72
N GLU A 138 2.31 0.85 16.60
CA GLU A 138 2.29 1.07 18.05
C GLU A 138 3.26 2.18 18.48
N LYS A 139 4.47 2.17 17.93
CA LYS A 139 5.46 3.25 18.15
C LYS A 139 4.94 4.60 17.66
N SER A 140 4.27 4.63 16.51
CA SER A 140 3.69 5.84 15.94
C SER A 140 2.54 6.41 16.78
N ILE A 141 1.69 5.55 17.35
CA ILE A 141 0.62 5.96 18.28
C ILE A 141 1.22 6.65 19.50
N LYS A 142 2.26 6.04 20.11
CA LYS A 142 2.94 6.59 21.27
C LYS A 142 3.53 7.96 20.96
N ALA A 143 4.29 8.08 19.87
CA ALA A 143 4.91 9.35 19.46
C ALA A 143 3.92 10.48 19.20
N LEU A 144 2.68 10.16 18.78
CA LEU A 144 1.64 11.16 18.55
C LEU A 144 0.79 11.48 19.79
N SER A 145 0.73 10.56 20.75
CA SER A 145 -0.09 10.70 21.97
C SER A 145 0.68 11.34 23.14
N GLU A 146 2.01 11.39 23.09
CA GLU A 146 2.87 12.03 24.10
C GLU A 146 3.01 13.55 23.93
N LYS A 147 2.00 14.22 23.33
CA LYS A 147 1.98 15.68 23.16
C LYS A 147 1.29 16.41 24.30
#